data_AF-A0A409VE68-F1
#
_entry.id   AF-A0A409VE68-F1
#
_cell.length_a   1.000
_cell.length_b   1.000
_cell.length_c   1.000
_cell.angle_alpha   90.00
_cell.angle_beta   90.00
_cell.angle_gamma   90.00
#
_symmetry.space_group_name_H-M   'P 1'
#
loop_
_entity.id
_entity.type
_entity.pdbx_description
1 polymer ?
#
loop_
_entity_poly.entity_id
_entity_poly.type
_entity_poly.pdbx_seq_one_letter_code
_entity_poly.pdbx_strand_id
1 'polypeptide(L)'
;MNEAKLPQSTRPAPAWSRRARMTMGLAASDPSSAADCTAPASAAGQPPSHREVFLGHECYPHARAHWFIFIPSPSPTRTNIGKVIQVVGNPHTGFGFQVKVNCDPVASRYHPSESGAGTTRFVKLGEVSSSFIVDGYTPRPGYAPEYRSTPLPGDAIEQAAFELGLPYRDPGAVLPPVGNPVWRGPVREFERCQEWCARLVRRLVERGYLEENAISALGEVTSFGV
;
A
#
# COMPACT_ATOMS: atom_id res chain seq x y z
N MET A 1 -32.47 -6.94 -5.25
CA MET A 1 -31.24 -7.76 -5.28
C MET A 1 -30.52 -7.54 -3.96
N ASN A 2 -30.44 -8.58 -3.11
CA ASN A 2 -29.82 -8.44 -1.78
C ASN A 2 -28.30 -8.54 -1.93
N GLU A 3 -27.60 -7.44 -1.66
CA GLU A 3 -26.14 -7.37 -1.61
C GLU A 3 -25.67 -8.16 -0.39
N ALA A 4 -25.08 -9.34 -0.62
CA ALA A 4 -24.57 -10.17 0.46
C ALA A 4 -23.35 -9.49 1.09
N LYS A 5 -23.52 -8.92 2.30
CA LYS A 5 -22.41 -8.43 3.13
C LYS A 5 -21.49 -9.60 3.48
N LEU A 6 -20.28 -9.58 2.94
CA LEU A 6 -19.22 -10.55 3.28
C LEU A 6 -18.79 -10.36 4.75
N PRO A 7 -18.49 -11.44 5.48
CA PRO A 7 -18.01 -11.34 6.86
C PRO A 7 -16.63 -10.68 6.91
N GLN A 8 -16.47 -9.71 7.81
CA GLN A 8 -15.18 -9.09 8.09
C GLN A 8 -14.23 -10.14 8.69
N SER A 9 -13.01 -10.24 8.14
CA SER A 9 -11.95 -11.11 8.67
C SER A 9 -11.52 -10.61 10.05
N THR A 10 -11.97 -11.30 11.11
CA THR A 10 -11.58 -11.04 12.51
C THR A 10 -10.21 -11.61 12.89
N ARG A 11 -9.48 -12.21 11.94
CA ARG A 11 -8.19 -12.84 12.24
C ARG A 11 -7.08 -11.78 12.33
N PRO A 12 -6.27 -11.78 13.41
CA PRO A 12 -5.11 -10.91 13.51
C PRO A 12 -4.13 -11.20 12.37
N ALA A 13 -3.44 -10.17 11.89
CA ALA A 13 -2.48 -10.32 10.79
C ALA A 13 -1.47 -11.46 11.07
N PRO A 14 -1.05 -12.21 10.04
CA PRO A 14 -0.18 -13.37 10.21
C PRO A 14 1.13 -13.04 10.95
N ALA A 15 1.73 -14.00 11.64
CA ALA A 15 2.91 -13.79 12.48
C ALA A 15 4.11 -13.15 11.75
N TRP A 16 4.23 -13.32 10.43
CA TRP A 16 5.29 -12.68 9.64
C TRP A 16 5.11 -11.16 9.50
N SER A 17 3.89 -10.62 9.64
CA SER A 17 3.66 -9.18 9.80
C SER A 17 4.23 -8.62 11.11
N ARG A 18 4.52 -9.50 12.09
CA ARG A 18 5.21 -9.15 13.34
C ARG A 18 6.73 -9.23 13.22
N ARG A 19 7.28 -9.99 12.28
CA ARG A 19 8.75 -10.06 12.07
C ARG A 19 9.32 -8.71 11.62
N ALA A 20 8.57 -7.93 10.83
CA ALA A 20 8.94 -6.55 10.50
C ALA A 20 9.06 -5.64 11.74
N ARG A 21 8.37 -5.96 12.85
CA ARG A 21 8.50 -5.25 14.14
C ARG A 21 9.71 -5.69 14.96
N MET A 22 10.21 -6.90 14.78
CA MET A 22 11.31 -7.44 15.62
C MET A 22 12.70 -7.02 15.15
N THR A 23 12.88 -6.58 13.90
CA THR A 23 14.18 -6.09 13.40
C THR A 23 14.56 -4.70 13.91
N MET A 24 13.67 -4.00 14.63
CA MET A 24 13.91 -2.65 15.16
C MET A 24 14.02 -2.57 16.69
N GLY A 25 14.00 -3.70 17.39
CA GLY A 25 13.98 -3.76 18.86
C GLY A 25 15.31 -3.57 19.58
N LEU A 26 16.36 -3.06 18.92
CA LEU A 26 17.69 -2.88 19.51
C LEU A 26 18.25 -1.48 19.24
N ALA A 27 17.56 -0.44 19.72
CA ALA A 27 18.16 0.84 20.11
C ALA A 27 17.10 1.71 20.80
N ALA A 28 16.92 1.52 22.10
CA ALA A 28 16.16 2.45 22.94
C ALA A 28 16.77 2.53 24.35
N SER A 29 17.60 3.55 24.55
CA SER A 29 18.00 4.20 25.80
C SER A 29 18.65 5.53 25.38
N ASP A 30 18.42 6.73 25.92
CA ASP A 30 17.72 7.24 27.10
C ASP A 30 17.22 8.68 26.80
N PRO A 31 16.38 9.30 27.66
CA PRO A 31 15.83 10.63 27.43
C PRO A 31 16.62 11.77 28.10
N SER A 32 16.41 12.96 27.53
CA SER A 32 16.44 14.28 28.18
C SER A 32 17.78 15.03 28.28
N SER A 33 17.93 16.05 27.43
CA SER A 33 18.45 17.34 27.87
C SER A 33 17.74 18.45 27.10
N ALA A 34 17.17 19.39 27.84
CA ALA A 34 16.44 20.53 27.34
C ALA A 34 17.39 21.58 26.76
N ALA A 35 17.09 22.06 25.56
CA ALA A 35 17.55 23.37 25.11
C ALA A 35 16.45 24.02 24.28
N ASP A 36 15.93 25.10 24.86
CA ASP A 36 15.00 26.04 24.27
C ASP A 36 15.71 26.74 23.10
N CYS A 37 15.21 26.52 21.89
CA CYS A 37 15.63 27.26 20.70
C CYS A 37 14.37 27.54 19.88
N THR A 38 13.76 28.69 20.14
CA THR A 38 12.72 29.26 19.29
C THR A 38 13.37 29.67 17.95
N ALA A 39 13.51 28.71 17.05
CA ALA A 39 13.82 28.99 15.66
C ALA A 39 12.57 29.62 14.99
N PRO A 40 12.73 30.62 14.12
CA PRO A 40 11.59 31.14 13.36
C PRO A 40 11.01 29.99 12.53
N ALA A 41 9.70 29.77 12.68
CA ALA A 41 8.94 28.83 11.88
C ALA A 41 9.20 29.13 10.41
N SER A 42 10.09 28.35 9.80
CA SER A 42 10.30 28.37 8.35
C SER A 42 8.92 28.17 7.74
N ALA A 43 8.53 29.09 6.86
CA ALA A 43 7.23 29.06 6.20
C ALA A 43 7.08 27.73 5.47
N ALA A 44 6.51 26.74 6.18
CA ALA A 44 6.18 25.46 5.64
C ALA A 44 5.11 25.75 4.60
N GLY A 45 5.51 25.68 3.33
CA GLY A 45 4.61 25.91 2.20
C GLY A 45 3.34 25.10 2.42
N GLN A 46 2.21 25.80 2.35
CA GLN A 46 0.90 25.19 2.51
C GLN A 46 0.83 23.95 1.59
N PRO A 47 0.35 22.80 2.08
CA PRO A 47 0.30 21.61 1.24
C PRO A 47 -0.51 21.92 -0.01
N PRO A 48 -0.17 21.29 -1.16
CA PRO A 48 -0.94 21.50 -2.38
C PRO A 48 -2.41 21.17 -2.13
N SER A 49 -3.34 21.83 -2.82
CA SER A 49 -4.77 21.56 -2.62
C SER A 49 -5.13 20.11 -3.01
N HIS A 50 -4.38 19.53 -3.93
CA HIS A 50 -4.57 18.18 -4.44
C HIS A 50 -3.25 17.38 -4.39
N ARG A 51 -3.38 16.06 -4.34
CA ARG A 51 -2.29 15.09 -4.28
C ARG A 51 -2.48 14.05 -5.35
N GLU A 52 -1.41 13.74 -6.06
CA GLU A 52 -1.42 12.66 -7.02
C GLU A 52 -1.53 11.31 -6.32
N VAL A 53 -2.26 10.39 -6.94
CA VAL A 53 -2.40 9.00 -6.51
C VAL A 53 -1.98 8.09 -7.64
N PHE A 54 -1.15 7.11 -7.34
CA PHE A 54 -0.61 6.16 -8.32
C PHE A 54 -0.96 4.73 -7.94
N LEU A 55 -1.17 3.90 -8.95
CA LEU A 55 -1.11 2.44 -8.83
C LEU A 55 0.34 2.03 -9.08
N GLY A 56 1.01 1.58 -8.01
CA GLY A 56 2.30 0.93 -8.11
C GLY A 56 2.12 -0.54 -8.42
N HIS A 57 2.93 -1.06 -9.35
CA HIS A 57 3.00 -2.50 -9.59
C HIS A 57 4.44 -2.99 -9.68
N GLU A 58 4.66 -4.13 -9.03
CA GLU A 58 5.95 -4.75 -8.88
C GLU A 58 6.01 -6.04 -9.68
N CYS A 59 6.62 -6.01 -10.86
CA CYS A 59 6.75 -7.22 -11.67
C CYS A 59 7.93 -8.06 -11.18
N TYR A 60 7.74 -9.37 -11.05
CA TYR A 60 8.77 -10.33 -10.68
C TYR A 60 8.95 -11.34 -11.82
N PRO A 61 10.17 -11.79 -12.13
CA PRO A 61 10.37 -12.88 -13.09
C PRO A 61 9.57 -14.12 -12.67
N HIS A 62 8.78 -14.66 -13.61
CA HIS A 62 7.95 -15.86 -13.40
C HIS A 62 6.92 -15.78 -12.26
N ALA A 63 6.66 -14.59 -11.70
CA ALA A 63 5.66 -14.40 -10.68
C ALA A 63 4.69 -13.28 -11.06
N ARG A 64 3.53 -13.29 -10.40
CA ARG A 64 2.54 -12.21 -10.57
C ARG A 64 3.06 -10.91 -9.98
N ALA A 65 2.65 -9.81 -10.60
CA ALA A 65 3.00 -8.50 -10.13
C ALA A 65 2.32 -8.19 -8.79
N HIS A 66 3.04 -7.65 -7.81
CA HIS A 66 2.41 -7.15 -6.58
C HIS A 66 1.87 -5.74 -6.80
N TRP A 67 0.60 -5.47 -6.46
CA TRP A 67 -0.04 -4.17 -6.67
C TRP A 67 -0.22 -3.43 -5.34
N PHE A 68 -0.06 -2.12 -5.37
CA PHE A 68 -0.24 -1.23 -4.22
C PHE A 68 -0.64 0.18 -4.65
N ILE A 69 -1.27 0.94 -3.76
CA ILE A 69 -1.55 2.37 -3.96
C ILE A 69 -0.39 3.18 -3.38
N PHE A 70 0.11 4.14 -4.15
CA PHE A 70 1.17 5.07 -3.74
C PHE A 70 0.68 6.51 -3.78
N ILE A 71 0.97 7.24 -2.72
CA ILE A 71 0.69 8.67 -2.59
C ILE A 71 2.01 9.35 -2.23
N PRO A 72 2.65 10.08 -3.17
CA PRO A 72 3.85 10.86 -2.90
C PRO A 72 3.64 11.85 -1.76
N SER A 73 4.70 12.10 -0.98
CA SER A 73 4.74 13.20 -0.01
C SER A 73 4.46 14.54 -0.71
N PRO A 74 3.85 15.55 -0.03
CA PRO A 74 3.69 16.87 -0.63
C PRO A 74 5.03 17.64 -0.72
N SER A 75 6.12 17.08 -0.20
CA SER A 75 7.43 17.72 -0.22
C SER A 75 7.96 17.81 -1.67
N PRO A 76 8.19 19.04 -2.20
CA PRO A 76 8.61 19.22 -3.59
C PRO A 76 10.01 18.65 -3.88
N THR A 77 10.82 18.45 -2.84
CA THR A 77 12.17 17.90 -2.96
C THR A 77 12.22 16.38 -2.77
N ARG A 78 11.08 15.73 -2.47
CA ARG A 78 11.03 14.31 -2.07
C ARG A 78 9.82 13.58 -2.66
N THR A 79 9.58 13.74 -3.96
CA THR A 79 8.46 13.11 -4.67
C THR A 79 8.51 11.58 -4.70
N ASN A 80 9.71 10.98 -4.60
CA ASN A 80 9.87 9.52 -4.57
C ASN A 80 9.53 8.91 -3.21
N ILE A 81 9.41 9.71 -2.15
CA ILE A 81 9.05 9.23 -0.81
C ILE A 81 7.58 9.50 -0.57
N GLY A 82 6.85 8.48 -0.13
CA GLY A 82 5.42 8.58 0.04
C GLY A 82 4.84 7.61 1.05
N LYS A 83 3.53 7.46 0.93
CA LYS A 83 2.71 6.48 1.60
C LYS A 83 2.38 5.37 0.60
N VAL A 84 2.56 4.12 1.02
CA VAL A 84 2.14 2.93 0.29
C VAL A 84 1.03 2.25 1.06
N ILE A 85 -0.14 2.05 0.44
CA ILE A 85 -1.27 1.31 0.98
C ILE A 85 -1.39 0.00 0.21
N GLN A 86 -1.37 -1.13 0.92
CA GLN A 86 -1.32 -2.44 0.27
C GLN A 86 -1.89 -3.55 1.15
N VAL A 87 -2.09 -4.70 0.50
CA VAL A 87 -2.32 -5.98 1.17
C VAL A 87 -1.12 -6.88 0.91
N VAL A 88 -0.58 -7.46 1.96
CA VAL A 88 0.60 -8.31 1.91
C VAL A 88 0.22 -9.74 2.27
N GLY A 89 0.87 -10.74 1.69
CA GLY A 89 0.60 -12.16 1.93
C GLY A 89 0.14 -12.90 0.68
N ASN A 90 -0.48 -14.07 0.85
CA ASN A 90 -0.94 -14.88 -0.27
C ASN A 90 -2.14 -15.75 0.14
N PRO A 91 -2.87 -16.36 -0.83
CA PRO A 91 -4.04 -17.18 -0.51
C PRO A 91 -3.75 -18.34 0.44
N HIS A 92 -2.57 -18.95 0.41
CA HIS A 92 -2.22 -20.08 1.28
C HIS A 92 -2.03 -19.65 2.74
N THR A 93 -1.29 -18.56 2.99
CA THR A 93 -0.92 -18.11 4.34
C THR A 93 -1.83 -17.03 4.91
N GLY A 94 -2.74 -16.49 4.08
CA GLY A 94 -3.59 -15.37 4.41
C GLY A 94 -2.97 -14.02 4.06
N PHE A 95 -3.79 -13.00 4.14
CA PHE A 95 -3.42 -11.61 3.84
C PHE A 95 -3.38 -10.76 5.11
N GLY A 96 -2.68 -9.63 5.03
CA GLY A 96 -2.68 -8.58 6.04
C GLY A 96 -2.72 -7.21 5.38
N PHE A 97 -3.44 -6.27 5.99
CA PHE A 97 -3.44 -4.87 5.59
C PHE A 97 -2.15 -4.20 6.08
N GLN A 98 -1.51 -3.41 5.22
CA GLN A 98 -0.29 -2.70 5.55
C GLN A 98 -0.27 -1.32 4.92
N VAL A 99 0.05 -0.32 5.73
CA VAL A 99 0.47 1.00 5.29
C VAL A 99 1.95 1.16 5.58
N LYS A 100 2.74 1.53 4.57
CA LYS A 100 4.14 1.96 4.73
C LYS A 100 4.19 3.47 4.56
N VAL A 101 4.82 4.18 5.49
CA VAL A 101 5.10 5.62 5.35
C VAL A 101 6.60 5.86 5.32
N ASN A 102 7.01 7.04 4.87
CA ASN A 102 8.43 7.31 4.55
C ASN A 102 9.01 6.27 3.58
N CYS A 103 8.21 5.78 2.64
CA CYS A 103 8.59 4.70 1.75
C CYS A 103 8.99 5.26 0.38
N ASP A 104 10.19 4.92 -0.06
CA ASP A 104 10.56 5.01 -1.48
C ASP A 104 10.35 3.63 -2.13
N PRO A 105 9.23 3.40 -2.84
CA PRO A 105 8.93 2.11 -3.47
C PRO A 105 9.89 1.70 -4.60
N VAL A 106 10.74 2.61 -5.09
CA VAL A 106 11.79 2.29 -6.07
C VAL A 106 13.07 1.87 -5.33
N ALA A 107 13.49 2.65 -4.34
CA ALA A 107 14.74 2.41 -3.59
C ALA A 107 14.61 1.31 -2.52
N SER A 108 13.42 1.06 -1.97
CA SER A 108 13.15 0.03 -0.96
C SER A 108 13.40 -1.40 -1.48
N ARG A 109 13.73 -1.57 -2.76
CA ARG A 109 14.01 -2.84 -3.42
C ARG A 109 15.46 -3.29 -3.37
N TYR A 110 16.34 -2.55 -2.68
CA TYR A 110 17.75 -2.92 -2.57
C TYR A 110 17.92 -4.16 -1.66
N HIS A 111 17.52 -5.34 -2.16
CA HIS A 111 18.12 -6.60 -1.80
C HIS A 111 19.22 -6.89 -2.84
N PRO A 112 20.51 -6.65 -2.51
CA PRO A 112 21.62 -6.80 -3.46
C PRO A 112 21.98 -8.26 -3.79
N SER A 113 21.21 -9.24 -3.30
CA SER A 113 21.42 -10.66 -3.62
C SER A 113 20.31 -11.14 -4.54
N GLU A 114 20.70 -11.64 -5.73
CA GLU A 114 19.86 -12.36 -6.71
C GLU A 114 19.16 -11.47 -7.75
N SER A 115 19.91 -11.17 -8.82
CA SER A 115 19.63 -11.30 -10.27
C SER A 115 18.21 -11.15 -10.88
N GLY A 116 17.19 -10.77 -10.11
CA GLY A 116 15.79 -10.74 -10.52
C GLY A 116 15.03 -9.59 -9.88
N ALA A 117 15.72 -8.47 -9.61
CA ALA A 117 15.16 -7.27 -9.00
C ALA A 117 13.91 -6.84 -9.77
N GLY A 118 12.74 -7.03 -9.15
CA GLY A 118 11.48 -6.66 -9.78
C GLY A 118 11.45 -5.17 -10.09
N THR A 119 10.98 -4.80 -11.28
CA THR A 119 10.86 -3.38 -11.66
C THR A 119 9.61 -2.80 -11.01
N THR A 120 9.72 -1.66 -10.34
CA THR A 120 8.54 -0.89 -9.89
C THR A 120 8.13 0.03 -11.02
N ARG A 121 6.85 -0.02 -11.39
CA ARG A 121 6.25 0.91 -12.33
C ARG A 121 5.04 1.54 -11.68
N PHE A 122 4.71 2.75 -12.12
CA PHE A 122 3.59 3.52 -11.61
C PHE A 122 2.69 3.92 -12.77
N VAL A 123 1.40 3.82 -12.54
CA VAL A 123 0.36 4.41 -13.39
C VAL A 123 -0.37 5.45 -12.57
N LYS A 124 -0.46 6.70 -13.08
CA LYS A 124 -1.21 7.76 -12.40
C LYS A 124 -2.70 7.40 -12.45
N LEU A 125 -3.31 7.28 -11.27
CA LEU A 125 -4.75 7.04 -11.16
C LEU A 125 -5.54 8.34 -11.23
N GLY A 126 -4.98 9.43 -10.69
CA GLY A 126 -5.61 10.74 -10.67
C GLY A 126 -5.07 11.61 -9.56
N GLU A 127 -5.88 12.59 -9.16
CA GLU A 127 -5.58 13.52 -8.07
C GLU A 127 -6.73 13.51 -7.06
N VAL A 128 -6.39 13.71 -5.78
CA VAL A 128 -7.36 13.73 -4.68
C VAL A 128 -7.11 14.96 -3.82
N SER A 129 -8.17 15.54 -3.24
CA SER A 129 -8.02 16.65 -2.29
C SER A 129 -7.09 16.25 -1.15
N SER A 130 -6.14 17.13 -0.80
CA SER A 130 -5.24 16.92 0.35
C SER A 130 -6.00 16.76 1.67
N SER A 131 -7.23 17.25 1.78
CA SER A 131 -8.07 17.05 2.97
C SER A 131 -8.44 15.59 3.23
N PHE A 132 -8.31 14.72 2.23
CA PHE A 132 -8.60 13.28 2.34
C PHE A 132 -7.37 12.45 2.74
N ILE A 133 -6.20 13.06 2.88
CA ILE A 133 -4.94 12.38 3.20
C ILE A 133 -4.36 12.98 4.48
N VAL A 134 -3.97 12.12 5.42
CA VAL A 134 -3.24 12.52 6.62
C VAL A 134 -1.80 12.02 6.52
N ASP A 135 -0.85 12.94 6.36
CA ASP A 135 0.57 12.63 6.42
C ASP A 135 1.00 12.51 7.89
N GLY A 136 0.84 11.33 8.48
CA GLY A 136 1.32 11.04 9.84
C GLY A 136 2.83 10.81 9.96
N TYR A 137 3.63 11.39 9.06
CA TYR A 137 5.09 11.22 9.01
C TYR A 137 5.78 12.43 8.38
N THR A 138 7.06 12.64 8.72
CA THR A 138 7.94 13.56 7.99
C THR A 138 8.82 12.74 7.05
N PRO A 139 8.85 13.03 5.74
CA PRO A 139 9.75 12.33 4.81
C PRO A 139 11.19 12.48 5.25
N ARG A 140 11.96 11.38 5.30
CA ARG A 140 13.37 11.31 5.70
C ARG A 140 14.08 10.32 4.75
N PRO A 141 14.77 10.81 3.72
CA PRO A 141 15.55 9.98 2.80
C PRO A 141 16.58 9.13 3.54
N GLY A 142 16.77 7.88 3.10
CA GLY A 142 17.73 6.94 3.71
C GLY A 142 17.26 6.30 5.02
N TYR A 143 16.14 6.74 5.60
CA TYR A 143 15.54 6.08 6.75
C TYR A 143 14.61 4.95 6.28
N ALA A 144 14.55 3.89 7.08
CA ALA A 144 13.64 2.78 6.81
C ALA A 144 12.17 3.24 6.84
N PRO A 145 11.28 2.60 6.05
CA PRO A 145 9.85 2.86 6.13
C PRO A 145 9.29 2.48 7.50
N GLU A 146 8.27 3.22 7.95
CA GLU A 146 7.48 2.85 9.12
C GLU A 146 6.22 2.10 8.69
N TYR A 147 5.82 1.09 9.47
CA TYR A 147 4.74 0.17 9.11
C TYR A 147 3.55 0.30 10.06
N ARG A 148 2.34 0.33 9.51
CA ARG A 148 1.08 0.29 10.26
C ARG A 148 0.14 -0.75 9.69
N SER A 149 -0.70 -1.32 10.55
CA SER A 149 -1.73 -2.30 10.17
C SER A 149 -3.15 -1.77 10.36
N THR A 150 -3.28 -0.47 10.67
CA THR A 150 -4.55 0.23 10.88
C THR A 150 -4.47 1.63 10.26
N PRO A 151 -5.58 2.16 9.75
CA PRO A 151 -5.63 3.49 9.14
C PRO A 151 -5.39 4.59 10.20
N LEU A 152 -4.93 5.76 9.78
CA LEU A 152 -4.97 6.96 10.61
C LEU A 152 -6.40 7.50 10.71
N PRO A 153 -6.83 7.99 11.89
CA PRO A 153 -8.04 8.77 11.99
C PRO A 153 -8.00 9.97 11.04
N GLY A 154 -9.05 10.14 10.23
CA GLY A 154 -9.18 11.24 9.27
C GLY A 154 -8.54 11.00 7.90
N ASP A 155 -7.76 9.93 7.70
CA ASP A 155 -7.26 9.59 6.37
C ASP A 155 -8.32 8.79 5.61
N ALA A 156 -9.04 9.46 4.70
CA ALA A 156 -10.17 8.88 3.99
C ALA A 156 -9.76 7.76 3.03
N ILE A 157 -8.53 7.79 2.50
CA ILE A 157 -8.01 6.79 1.56
C ILE A 157 -7.59 5.53 2.31
N GLU A 158 -6.82 5.66 3.39
CA GLU A 158 -6.47 4.53 4.26
C GLU A 158 -7.75 3.89 4.84
N GLN A 159 -8.72 4.71 5.26
CA GLN A 159 -9.98 4.23 5.82
C GLN A 159 -10.81 3.48 4.77
N ALA A 160 -10.94 4.00 3.54
CA ALA A 160 -11.63 3.30 2.45
C ALA A 160 -10.96 1.96 2.12
N ALA A 161 -9.63 1.91 2.14
CA ALA A 161 -8.86 0.68 1.94
C ALA A 161 -9.06 -0.33 3.07
N PHE A 162 -9.09 0.12 4.32
CA PHE A 162 -9.30 -0.74 5.48
C PHE A 162 -10.74 -1.31 5.53
N GLU A 163 -11.75 -0.48 5.26
CA GLU A 163 -13.17 -0.85 5.23
C GLU A 163 -13.51 -1.87 4.14
N LEU A 164 -12.74 -1.86 3.03
CA LEU A 164 -12.88 -2.84 1.96
C LEU A 164 -12.60 -4.28 2.45
N GLY A 165 -11.89 -4.43 3.56
CA GLY A 165 -11.43 -5.71 4.08
C GLY A 165 -10.22 -6.25 3.33
N LEU A 166 -9.81 -7.47 3.68
CA LEU A 166 -8.71 -8.18 3.00
C LEU A 166 -9.21 -8.83 1.70
N PRO A 167 -8.31 -9.27 0.80
CA PRO A 167 -8.69 -10.06 -0.38
C PRO A 167 -9.55 -11.26 0.05
N TYR A 168 -10.65 -11.46 -0.68
CA TYR A 168 -11.57 -12.55 -0.43
C TYR A 168 -10.88 -13.90 -0.63
N ARG A 169 -11.23 -14.86 0.22
CA ARG A 169 -10.92 -16.28 0.02
C ARG A 169 -12.11 -17.07 0.51
N ASP A 170 -12.64 -17.93 -0.34
CA ASP A 170 -13.65 -18.89 0.07
C ASP A 170 -13.06 -19.81 1.16
N PRO A 171 -13.63 -19.85 2.38
CA PRO A 171 -13.16 -20.74 3.45
C PRO A 171 -13.23 -22.23 3.09
N GLY A 172 -14.13 -22.62 2.20
CA GLY A 172 -14.31 -24.00 1.74
C GLY A 172 -13.43 -24.38 0.55
N ALA A 173 -12.77 -23.41 -0.11
CA ALA A 173 -11.97 -23.70 -1.28
C ALA A 173 -10.65 -24.42 -0.92
N VAL A 174 -10.45 -25.56 -1.56
CA VAL A 174 -9.14 -26.23 -1.62
C VAL A 174 -8.28 -25.47 -2.62
N LEU A 175 -7.21 -24.85 -2.12
CA LEU A 175 -6.32 -24.09 -3.00
C LEU A 175 -5.55 -25.04 -3.94
N PRO A 176 -5.46 -24.71 -5.24
CA PRO A 176 -4.67 -25.47 -6.19
C PRO A 176 -3.18 -25.58 -5.75
N PRO A 177 -2.45 -26.63 -6.14
CA PRO A 177 -1.00 -26.68 -5.91
C PRO A 177 -0.29 -25.47 -6.52
N VAL A 178 0.83 -25.02 -5.94
CA VAL A 178 1.55 -23.79 -6.36
C VAL A 178 1.93 -23.77 -7.85
N GLY A 179 2.17 -24.95 -8.46
CA GLY A 179 2.50 -25.07 -9.88
C GLY A 179 1.30 -25.00 -10.85
N ASN A 180 0.07 -24.90 -10.34
CA ASN A 180 -1.12 -24.93 -11.19
C ASN A 180 -1.23 -23.63 -12.04
N PRO A 181 -1.50 -23.72 -13.36
CA PRO A 181 -1.62 -22.55 -14.22
C PRO A 181 -2.73 -21.56 -13.80
N VAL A 182 -3.70 -21.98 -12.99
CA VAL A 182 -4.74 -21.10 -12.41
C VAL A 182 -4.16 -19.93 -11.60
N TRP A 183 -2.94 -20.08 -11.06
CA TRP A 183 -2.23 -18.99 -10.39
C TRP A 183 -1.83 -17.87 -11.36
N ARG A 184 -1.89 -18.12 -12.68
CA ARG A 184 -1.63 -17.14 -13.75
C ARG A 184 -2.88 -16.41 -14.24
N GLY A 185 -4.06 -16.69 -13.72
CA GLY A 185 -5.30 -16.03 -14.13
C GLY A 185 -6.10 -15.47 -12.95
N PRO A 186 -7.08 -14.59 -13.17
CA PRO A 186 -8.14 -14.32 -12.18
C PRO A 186 -8.83 -15.63 -11.79
N VAL A 187 -9.13 -15.78 -10.50
CA VAL A 187 -9.75 -17.00 -9.93
C VAL A 187 -10.95 -16.55 -9.11
N ARG A 188 -12.07 -17.26 -9.22
CA ARG A 188 -13.32 -16.84 -8.56
C ARG A 188 -13.29 -17.13 -7.07
N GLU A 189 -12.61 -18.20 -6.69
CA GLU A 189 -12.55 -18.77 -5.35
C GLU A 189 -11.66 -17.96 -4.38
N PHE A 190 -10.74 -17.16 -4.92
CA PHE A 190 -9.88 -16.30 -4.11
C PHE A 190 -9.41 -15.07 -4.91
N GLU A 191 -9.28 -13.96 -4.19
CA GLU A 191 -8.66 -12.73 -4.66
C GLU A 191 -7.20 -12.65 -4.23
N ARG A 192 -6.43 -11.81 -4.94
CA ARG A 192 -5.07 -11.43 -4.58
C ARG A 192 -4.98 -9.91 -4.50
N CYS A 193 -3.77 -9.40 -4.34
CA CYS A 193 -3.51 -7.96 -4.22
C CYS A 193 -3.97 -7.16 -5.45
N GLN A 194 -3.96 -7.74 -6.66
CA GLN A 194 -4.40 -7.04 -7.87
C GLN A 194 -5.92 -6.84 -7.88
N GLU A 195 -6.69 -7.90 -7.62
CA GLU A 195 -8.15 -7.83 -7.57
C GLU A 195 -8.60 -6.91 -6.41
N TRP A 196 -7.89 -6.94 -5.29
CA TRP A 196 -8.12 -6.04 -4.16
C TRP A 196 -7.82 -4.57 -4.50
N CYS A 197 -6.68 -4.27 -5.15
CA CYS A 197 -6.37 -2.90 -5.58
C CYS A 197 -7.39 -2.38 -6.60
N ALA A 198 -7.82 -3.22 -7.55
CA ALA A 198 -8.86 -2.84 -8.50
C ALA A 198 -10.19 -2.51 -7.81
N ARG A 199 -10.58 -3.29 -6.79
CA ARG A 199 -11.75 -2.97 -5.94
C ARG A 199 -11.57 -1.68 -5.16
N LEU A 200 -10.37 -1.44 -4.61
CA LEU A 200 -10.07 -0.20 -3.91
C LEU A 200 -10.22 1.01 -4.84
N VAL A 201 -9.64 0.98 -6.04
CA VAL A 201 -9.76 2.07 -7.01
C VAL A 201 -11.23 2.36 -7.33
N ARG A 202 -12.04 1.32 -7.61
CA ARG A 202 -13.50 1.49 -7.81
C ARG A 202 -14.17 2.14 -6.60
N ARG A 203 -13.84 1.72 -5.38
CA ARG A 203 -14.38 2.31 -4.15
C ARG A 203 -13.97 3.77 -3.97
N LEU A 204 -12.76 4.15 -4.37
CA LEU A 204 -12.31 5.55 -4.33
C LEU A 204 -13.10 6.41 -5.33
N VAL A 205 -13.41 5.87 -6.51
CA VAL A 205 -14.26 6.53 -7.50
C VAL A 205 -15.72 6.63 -7.03
N GLU A 206 -16.30 5.55 -6.51
CA GLU A 206 -17.65 5.53 -5.92
C GLU A 206 -17.85 6.57 -4.81
N ARG A 207 -16.78 6.88 -4.05
CA ARG A 207 -16.79 7.88 -2.99
C ARG A 207 -16.49 9.30 -3.47
N GLY A 208 -16.21 9.49 -4.76
CA GLY A 208 -15.82 10.78 -5.33
C GLY A 208 -14.44 11.26 -4.91
N TYR A 209 -13.55 10.35 -4.48
CA TYR A 209 -12.16 10.68 -4.13
C TYR A 209 -11.24 10.66 -5.34
N LEU A 210 -11.56 9.86 -6.35
CA LEU A 210 -10.90 9.80 -7.65
C LEU A 210 -11.95 9.94 -8.76
N GLU A 211 -11.50 10.36 -9.93
CA GLU A 211 -12.33 10.42 -11.14
C GLU A 211 -12.45 9.04 -11.82
N GLU A 212 -13.45 8.88 -12.69
CA GLU A 212 -13.74 7.62 -13.41
C GLU A 212 -12.57 7.15 -14.29
N ASN A 213 -11.71 8.07 -14.74
CA ASN A 213 -10.49 7.74 -15.51
C ASN A 213 -9.53 6.83 -14.72
N ALA A 214 -9.56 6.85 -13.38
CA ALA A 214 -8.78 5.96 -12.53
C ALA A 214 -9.09 4.48 -12.78
N ILE A 215 -10.34 4.15 -13.13
CA ILE A 215 -10.73 2.76 -13.47
C ILE A 215 -10.14 2.36 -14.81
N SER A 216 -10.10 3.28 -15.79
CA SER A 216 -9.50 3.03 -17.10
C SER A 216 -7.99 2.78 -16.99
N ALA A 217 -7.31 3.52 -16.10
CA ALA A 217 -5.88 3.37 -15.82
C ALA A 217 -5.49 1.97 -15.29
N LEU A 218 -6.43 1.21 -14.70
CA LEU A 218 -6.18 -0.19 -14.31
C LEU A 218 -5.84 -1.10 -15.50
N GLY A 219 -6.34 -0.77 -16.70
CA GLY A 219 -6.10 -1.53 -17.93
C GLY A 219 -4.67 -1.41 -18.46
N GLU A 220 -3.91 -0.42 -18.01
CA GLU A 220 -2.52 -0.18 -18.43
C GLU A 220 -1.52 -1.09 -17.70
N VAL A 221 -1.96 -1.76 -16.63
CA VAL A 221 -1.08 -2.51 -15.73
C VAL A 221 -0.99 -3.99 -16.10
N THR A 222 0.25 -4.48 -16.24
CA THR A 222 0.52 -5.91 -16.47
C THR A 222 0.47 -6.70 -15.17
N SER A 223 -0.29 -7.80 -15.16
CA SER A 223 -0.37 -8.72 -14.01
C SER A 223 0.83 -9.67 -13.86
N PHE A 224 1.72 -9.71 -14.85
CA PHE A 224 2.88 -10.61 -14.91
C PHE A 224 4.14 -9.84 -15.30
N GLY A 225 5.28 -10.25 -14.74
CA GLY A 225 6.59 -9.88 -15.31
C GLY A 225 6.74 -10.55 -16.68
N VAL A 226 7.25 -9.77 -17.64
CA VAL A 226 7.71 -10.26 -18.94
C VAL A 226 9.07 -10.93 -18.75
#